data_AF-A0A0M0KXF8-F1
#
_entry.id   AF-A0A0M0KXF8-F1
#
_cell.length_a   1.000
_cell.length_b   1.000
_cell.length_c   1.000
_cell.angle_alpha   90.00
_cell.angle_beta   90.00
_cell.angle_gamma   90.00
#
_symmetry.space_group_name_H-M   'P 1'
#
loop_
_entity.id
_entity.type
_entity.pdbx_description
1 polymer ?
#
loop_
_entity_poly.entity_id
_entity_poly.type
_entity_poly.pdbx_seq_one_letter_code
_entity_poly.pdbx_strand_id
1 'polypeptide(L)'
;MTFLKKVPLPKEILTEALILKSLNSTDIINEHFSITDLPFNQIGTMADMPAATVVFDLSGSTLNIRDRGAKAFAAEAQYLFKKSTDIIYEHKGIIEKFPGDGISMHFPANELGRDVAISNACTAILEMDYFIRKELKLDRDRFRFTLTYGEDTIITSFGSEKHLELISIGDAVNVAHKLEKHVKDKACFLGVDYKCINVAKKVLNQYLFEEYCMPSELITRTTSILFPSESWYGLQY
;
A
#
# COMPACT_ATOMS: atom_id res chain seq x y z
N MET A 1 9.65 21.63 19.15
CA MET A 1 8.91 20.60 18.39
C MET A 1 9.26 20.78 16.93
N THR A 2 9.52 19.67 16.27
CA THR A 2 10.08 19.65 14.92
C THR A 2 8.98 19.25 13.94
N PHE A 3 8.83 19.96 12.82
CA PHE A 3 7.73 19.78 11.88
C PHE A 3 8.26 19.43 10.48
N LEU A 4 7.44 18.77 9.66
CA LEU A 4 7.72 18.58 8.23
C LEU A 4 7.10 19.73 7.43
N LYS A 5 7.80 20.21 6.40
CA LYS A 5 7.24 21.22 5.49
C LYS A 5 6.25 20.55 4.53
N LYS A 6 4.99 20.97 4.56
CA LYS A 6 3.98 20.46 3.62
C LYS A 6 4.24 20.98 2.20
N VAL A 7 4.23 20.09 1.22
CA VAL A 7 4.31 20.41 -0.22
C VAL A 7 3.06 19.90 -0.95
N PRO A 8 2.60 20.60 -1.99
CA PRO A 8 1.50 20.11 -2.81
C PRO A 8 1.96 18.98 -3.74
N LEU A 9 1.09 18.00 -3.99
CA LEU A 9 1.27 17.03 -5.07
C LEU A 9 0.65 17.56 -6.37
N PRO A 10 1.14 17.13 -7.55
CA PRO A 10 0.54 17.46 -8.83
C PRO A 10 -0.90 16.98 -8.92
N LYS A 11 -1.76 17.74 -9.62
CA LYS A 11 -3.15 17.36 -9.95
C LYS A 11 -3.24 16.43 -11.17
N GLU A 12 -2.25 15.55 -11.32
CA GLU A 12 -2.11 14.63 -12.44
C GLU A 12 -1.99 13.19 -11.91
N ILE A 13 -1.93 12.19 -12.80
CA ILE A 13 -1.65 10.81 -12.38
C ILE A 13 -0.27 10.80 -11.70
N LEU A 14 -0.27 10.40 -10.43
CA LEU A 14 0.94 10.38 -9.64
C LEU A 14 1.84 9.23 -10.07
N THR A 15 3.14 9.50 -10.09
CA THR A 15 4.20 8.50 -10.19
C THR A 15 5.21 8.77 -9.08
N GLU A 16 5.98 7.76 -8.69
CA GLU A 16 7.06 7.92 -7.70
C GLU A 16 8.00 9.08 -8.08
N ALA A 17 8.37 9.19 -9.35
CA ALA A 17 9.23 10.25 -9.86
C ALA A 17 8.62 11.64 -9.70
N LEU A 18 7.31 11.80 -9.95
CA LEU A 18 6.62 13.08 -9.75
C LEU A 18 6.48 13.44 -8.27
N ILE A 19 6.26 12.44 -7.41
CA ILE A 19 6.18 12.65 -5.96
C ILE A 19 7.54 13.06 -5.42
N LEU A 20 8.60 12.31 -5.74
CA LEU A 20 9.97 12.64 -5.34
C LEU A 20 10.40 14.01 -5.88
N LYS A 21 10.05 14.34 -7.12
CA LYS A 21 10.30 15.69 -7.66
C LYS A 21 9.58 16.76 -6.82
N SER A 22 8.36 16.52 -6.37
CA SER A 22 7.60 17.47 -5.54
C SER A 22 8.23 17.63 -4.15
N LEU A 23 8.59 16.51 -3.51
CA LEU A 23 9.27 16.48 -2.20
C LEU A 23 10.64 17.18 -2.24
N ASN A 24 11.40 16.97 -3.32
CA ASN A 24 12.75 17.55 -3.49
C ASN A 24 12.73 18.98 -4.06
N SER A 25 11.65 19.42 -4.72
CA SER A 25 11.57 20.74 -5.37
C SER A 25 11.81 21.92 -4.41
N THR A 26 11.64 21.68 -3.11
CA THR A 26 11.90 22.66 -2.05
C THR A 26 13.24 22.50 -1.34
N ASP A 27 13.97 21.40 -1.57
CA ASP A 27 15.31 21.16 -1.01
C ASP A 27 16.43 21.67 -1.93
N ILE A 28 16.14 21.92 -3.20
CA ILE A 28 17.09 22.44 -4.22
C ILE A 28 17.63 23.85 -3.89
N ILE A 29 17.15 24.52 -2.84
CA ILE A 29 17.61 25.88 -2.50
C ILE A 29 18.95 25.89 -1.76
N ASN A 30 19.45 24.79 -1.18
CA ASN A 30 20.77 24.80 -0.52
C ASN A 30 21.59 23.53 -0.80
N GLU A 31 22.69 23.67 -1.56
CA GLU A 31 23.73 22.65 -1.80
C GLU A 31 24.46 22.19 -0.52
N HIS A 32 24.17 22.82 0.63
CA HIS A 32 24.71 22.47 1.93
C HIS A 32 23.57 22.14 2.90
N PHE A 33 23.36 20.85 3.13
CA PHE A 33 22.41 20.34 4.11
C PHE A 33 23.03 20.47 5.51
N SER A 34 22.84 21.61 6.17
CA SER A 34 23.10 21.72 7.61
C SER A 34 21.78 21.76 8.37
N ILE A 35 21.60 20.84 9.32
CA ILE A 35 20.45 20.82 10.25
C ILE A 35 20.28 22.16 10.99
N THR A 36 21.33 22.97 11.07
CA THR A 36 21.32 24.29 11.72
C THR A 36 20.73 25.42 10.89
N ASP A 37 20.60 25.24 9.57
CA ASP A 37 20.32 26.34 8.63
C ASP A 37 18.84 26.42 8.23
N LEU A 38 18.02 25.49 8.76
CA LEU A 38 16.58 25.52 8.54
C LEU A 38 15.95 26.62 9.40
N PRO A 39 15.32 27.63 8.78
CA PRO A 39 14.59 28.61 9.53
C PRO A 39 13.39 27.90 10.19
N PHE A 40 13.38 27.84 11.52
CA PHE A 40 12.26 27.39 12.36
C PHE A 40 11.93 25.88 12.41
N ASN A 41 12.84 25.02 12.88
CA ASN A 41 12.49 23.64 13.32
C ASN A 41 11.73 22.79 12.26
N GLN A 42 11.82 23.12 10.97
CA GLN A 42 11.18 22.37 9.89
C GLN A 42 12.24 21.54 9.17
N ILE A 43 12.28 20.22 9.38
CA ILE A 43 13.21 19.29 8.71
C ILE A 43 12.43 18.45 7.72
N GLY A 44 12.86 18.46 6.46
CA GLY A 44 12.29 17.64 5.39
C GLY A 44 10.91 18.10 4.93
N THR A 45 10.36 17.34 3.97
CA THR A 45 9.10 17.65 3.30
C THR A 45 8.13 16.47 3.38
N MET A 46 6.84 16.79 3.36
CA MET A 46 5.79 15.79 3.29
C MET A 46 4.63 16.29 2.45
N ALA A 47 3.82 15.37 1.94
CA ALA A 47 2.57 15.71 1.28
C ALA A 47 1.42 14.86 1.82
N ASP A 48 0.24 15.46 1.94
CA ASP A 48 -0.98 14.70 2.23
C ASP A 48 -1.33 13.85 1.02
N MET A 49 -1.54 12.57 1.25
CA MET A 49 -1.90 11.59 0.24
C MET A 49 -2.93 10.64 0.84
N PRO A 50 -4.15 11.11 1.18
CA PRO A 50 -5.22 10.21 1.60
C PRO A 50 -5.35 9.12 0.55
N ALA A 51 -5.34 7.85 0.96
CA ALA A 51 -5.18 6.77 0.00
C ALA A 51 -5.84 5.47 0.46
N ALA A 52 -6.31 4.70 -0.51
CA ALA A 52 -6.52 3.28 -0.32
C ALA A 52 -5.16 2.57 -0.42
N THR A 53 -4.74 1.87 0.63
CA THR A 53 -3.45 1.19 0.68
C THR A 53 -3.65 -0.30 0.46
N VAL A 54 -2.85 -0.87 -0.43
CA VAL A 54 -2.86 -2.31 -0.72
C VAL A 54 -1.48 -2.88 -0.45
N VAL A 55 -1.44 -4.01 0.27
CA VAL A 55 -0.24 -4.81 0.41
C VAL A 55 -0.48 -6.13 -0.29
N PHE A 56 0.42 -6.49 -1.20
CA PHE A 56 0.49 -7.80 -1.83
C PHE A 56 1.62 -8.61 -1.21
N ASP A 57 1.39 -9.90 -0.95
CA ASP A 57 2.39 -10.86 -0.48
C ASP A 57 2.34 -12.14 -1.32
N LEU A 58 3.50 -12.61 -1.80
CA LEU A 58 3.64 -13.91 -2.46
C LEU A 58 3.98 -14.98 -1.41
N SER A 59 3.08 -15.93 -1.20
CA SER A 59 3.24 -16.94 -0.16
C SER A 59 4.27 -18.02 -0.51
N GLY A 60 5.12 -18.36 0.45
CA GLY A 60 6.02 -19.52 0.35
C GLY A 60 7.31 -19.28 -0.44
N SER A 61 7.71 -18.03 -0.64
CA SER A 61 8.96 -17.64 -1.30
C SER A 61 10.20 -18.36 -0.75
N THR A 62 10.32 -18.49 0.57
CA THR A 62 11.47 -19.14 1.22
C THR A 62 11.62 -20.61 0.79
N LEU A 63 10.51 -21.35 0.74
CA LEU A 63 10.53 -22.75 0.30
C LEU A 63 10.81 -22.84 -1.20
N ASN A 64 10.20 -21.96 -2.00
CA ASN A 64 10.44 -21.90 -3.44
C ASN A 64 11.93 -21.63 -3.77
N ILE A 65 12.54 -20.64 -3.10
CA ILE A 65 13.97 -20.32 -3.24
C ILE A 65 14.85 -21.51 -2.84
N ARG A 66 14.51 -22.22 -1.76
CA ARG A 66 15.27 -23.40 -1.32
C ARG A 66 15.24 -24.51 -2.36
N ASP A 67 14.07 -24.73 -2.96
CA ASP A 67 13.86 -25.88 -3.85
C ASP A 67 14.30 -25.58 -5.31
N ARG A 68 14.19 -24.32 -5.75
CA ARG A 68 14.44 -23.92 -7.16
C ARG A 68 15.63 -22.99 -7.36
N GLY A 69 16.19 -22.47 -6.26
CA GLY A 69 17.30 -21.53 -6.26
C GLY A 69 16.89 -20.07 -6.52
N ALA A 70 17.72 -19.14 -6.04
CA ALA A 70 17.43 -17.70 -6.08
C ALA A 70 17.25 -17.13 -7.49
N LYS A 71 17.96 -17.66 -8.50
CA LYS A 71 17.87 -17.15 -9.89
C LYS A 71 16.50 -17.41 -10.51
N ALA A 72 15.94 -18.61 -10.31
CA ALA A 72 14.63 -18.96 -10.86
C ALA A 72 13.53 -18.13 -10.18
N PHE A 73 13.59 -18.03 -8.85
CA PHE A 73 12.67 -17.18 -8.08
C PHE A 73 12.73 -15.72 -8.52
N ALA A 74 13.93 -15.15 -8.67
CA ALA A 74 14.10 -13.76 -9.08
C ALA A 74 13.57 -13.48 -10.49
N ALA A 75 13.68 -14.43 -11.42
CA ALA A 75 13.12 -14.28 -12.77
C ALA A 75 11.59 -14.25 -12.75
N GLU A 76 10.96 -15.16 -11.99
CA GLU A 76 9.50 -15.21 -11.84
C GLU A 76 8.96 -13.98 -11.10
N ALA A 77 9.60 -13.59 -10.00
CA ALA A 77 9.25 -12.41 -9.23
C ALA A 77 9.35 -11.13 -10.07
N GLN A 78 10.41 -10.98 -10.89
CA GLN A 78 10.53 -9.84 -11.80
C GLN A 78 9.40 -9.79 -12.85
N TYR A 79 9.02 -10.95 -13.41
CA TYR A 79 7.92 -10.99 -14.37
C TYR A 79 6.57 -10.64 -13.71
N LEU A 80 6.30 -11.22 -12.54
CA LEU A 80 5.13 -10.90 -11.73
C LEU A 80 5.09 -9.41 -11.39
N PHE A 81 6.15 -8.87 -10.79
CA PHE A 81 6.18 -7.47 -10.34
C PHE A 81 6.11 -6.49 -11.49
N LYS A 82 6.70 -6.79 -12.65
CA LYS A 82 6.55 -5.96 -13.85
C LYS A 82 5.08 -5.88 -14.27
N LYS A 83 4.38 -7.00 -14.38
CA LYS A 83 2.96 -7.03 -14.77
C LYS A 83 2.05 -6.41 -13.72
N SER A 84 2.31 -6.67 -12.44
CA SER A 84 1.61 -6.00 -11.34
C SER A 84 1.81 -4.49 -11.39
N THR A 85 3.02 -4.02 -11.71
CA THR A 85 3.33 -2.59 -11.82
C THR A 85 2.49 -1.94 -12.91
N ASP A 86 2.44 -2.55 -14.10
CA ASP A 86 1.61 -2.05 -15.22
C ASP A 86 0.14 -1.90 -14.77
N ILE A 87 -0.45 -2.94 -14.16
CA ILE A 87 -1.83 -2.94 -13.66
C ILE A 87 -2.05 -1.83 -12.62
N ILE A 88 -1.15 -1.71 -11.63
CA ILE A 88 -1.27 -0.72 -10.56
C ILE A 88 -1.35 0.70 -11.14
N TYR A 89 -0.44 1.03 -12.07
CA TYR A 89 -0.40 2.35 -12.68
C TYR A 89 -1.58 2.60 -13.65
N GLU A 90 -2.05 1.58 -14.38
CA GLU A 90 -3.27 1.67 -15.21
C GLU A 90 -4.51 2.03 -14.38
N HIS A 91 -4.57 1.57 -13.12
CA HIS A 91 -5.62 1.92 -12.16
C HIS A 91 -5.28 3.13 -11.28
N LYS A 92 -4.33 3.98 -11.71
CA LYS A 92 -3.93 5.22 -11.01
C LYS A 92 -3.37 5.00 -9.60
N GLY A 93 -2.85 3.81 -9.34
CA GLY A 93 -2.05 3.54 -8.15
C GLY A 93 -0.60 3.97 -8.32
N ILE A 94 0.11 4.01 -7.21
CA ILE A 94 1.56 4.18 -7.13
C ILE A 94 2.16 3.02 -6.33
N ILE A 95 3.40 2.68 -6.62
CA ILE A 95 4.17 1.75 -5.80
C ILE A 95 5.01 2.57 -4.83
N GLU A 96 5.01 2.20 -3.56
CA GLU A 96 5.91 2.78 -2.57
C GLU A 96 7.23 2.01 -2.55
N LYS A 97 7.14 0.68 -2.44
CA LYS A 97 8.29 -0.21 -2.34
C LYS A 97 7.93 -1.68 -2.63
N PHE A 98 8.95 -2.47 -2.91
CA PHE A 98 8.90 -3.93 -3.01
C PHE A 98 9.55 -4.57 -1.77
N PRO A 99 8.80 -4.82 -0.68
CA PRO A 99 9.36 -5.46 0.51
C PRO A 99 9.53 -6.97 0.27
N GLY A 100 10.74 -7.38 -0.12
CA GLY A 100 11.05 -8.80 -0.37
C GLY A 100 10.25 -9.37 -1.54
N ASP A 101 9.26 -10.20 -1.22
CA ASP A 101 8.35 -10.91 -2.13
C ASP A 101 6.94 -10.27 -2.21
N GLY A 102 6.77 -9.09 -1.63
CA GLY A 102 5.54 -8.31 -1.68
C GLY A 102 5.62 -7.01 -2.49
N ILE A 103 4.48 -6.33 -2.57
CA ILE A 103 4.34 -4.98 -3.14
C ILE A 103 3.55 -4.13 -2.15
N SER A 104 4.08 -2.96 -1.78
CA SER A 104 3.35 -1.91 -1.06
C SER A 104 2.90 -0.86 -2.07
N MET A 105 1.58 -0.67 -2.21
CA MET A 105 1.02 0.23 -3.21
C MET A 105 -0.11 1.08 -2.62
N HIS A 106 -0.29 2.27 -3.17
CA HIS A 106 -1.31 3.22 -2.73
C HIS A 106 -2.12 3.72 -3.92
N PHE A 107 -3.41 3.91 -3.71
CA PHE A 107 -4.34 4.51 -4.67
C PHE A 107 -4.77 5.86 -4.08
N PRO A 108 -4.19 6.98 -4.55
CA PRO A 108 -4.44 8.30 -3.99
C PRO A 108 -5.89 8.75 -4.18
N ALA A 109 -6.47 9.34 -3.13
CA ALA A 109 -7.83 9.85 -3.09
C ALA A 109 -7.91 11.37 -3.28
N ASN A 110 -6.78 12.08 -3.39
CA ASN A 110 -6.70 13.55 -3.44
C ASN A 110 -7.79 14.21 -4.32
N GLU A 111 -7.66 14.12 -5.64
CA GLU A 111 -8.63 14.74 -6.58
C GLU A 111 -9.80 13.80 -6.94
N LEU A 112 -9.67 12.49 -6.65
CA LEU A 112 -10.61 11.46 -7.06
C LEU A 112 -11.68 11.15 -6.01
N GLY A 113 -11.39 11.43 -4.74
CA GLY A 113 -12.19 11.04 -3.60
C GLY A 113 -11.98 9.59 -3.16
N ARG A 114 -12.37 9.32 -1.91
CA ARG A 114 -12.22 8.03 -1.23
C ARG A 114 -12.80 6.84 -2.02
N ASP A 115 -14.05 6.95 -2.47
CA ASP A 115 -14.75 5.83 -3.11
C ASP A 115 -14.08 5.43 -4.43
N VAL A 116 -13.61 6.40 -5.21
CA VAL A 116 -12.88 6.13 -6.46
C VAL A 116 -11.54 5.49 -6.17
N ALA A 117 -10.79 5.96 -5.17
CA ALA A 117 -9.53 5.35 -4.75
C ALA A 117 -9.70 3.88 -4.34
N ILE A 118 -10.71 3.57 -3.53
CA ILE A 118 -11.03 2.20 -3.10
C ILE A 118 -11.47 1.35 -4.30
N SER A 119 -12.28 1.91 -5.21
CA SER A 119 -12.73 1.21 -6.42
C SER A 119 -11.57 0.86 -7.36
N ASN A 120 -10.65 1.80 -7.56
CA ASN A 120 -9.42 1.58 -8.34
C ASN A 120 -8.58 0.46 -7.72
N ALA A 121 -8.38 0.51 -6.41
CA ALA A 121 -7.66 -0.53 -5.67
C ALA A 121 -8.31 -1.91 -5.84
N CYS A 122 -9.63 -2.01 -5.69
CA CYS A 122 -10.37 -3.27 -5.88
C CYS A 122 -10.23 -3.80 -7.32
N THR A 123 -10.29 -2.91 -8.31
CA THR A 123 -10.18 -3.28 -9.73
C THR A 123 -8.77 -3.77 -10.07
N ALA A 124 -7.74 -3.09 -9.57
CA ALA A 124 -6.36 -3.54 -9.69
C ALA A 124 -6.14 -4.91 -9.04
N ILE A 125 -6.67 -5.13 -7.83
CA ILE A 125 -6.60 -6.43 -7.15
C ILE A 125 -7.26 -7.53 -7.99
N LEU A 126 -8.43 -7.28 -8.58
CA LEU A 126 -9.11 -8.27 -9.44
C LEU A 126 -8.28 -8.62 -10.68
N GLU A 127 -7.68 -7.63 -11.30
CA GLU A 127 -6.86 -7.83 -12.49
C GLU A 127 -5.55 -8.56 -12.17
N MET A 128 -4.92 -8.23 -11.04
CA MET A 128 -3.77 -8.96 -10.52
C MET A 128 -4.13 -10.40 -10.16
N ASP A 129 -5.24 -10.65 -9.46
CA ASP A 129 -5.76 -12.00 -9.16
C ASP A 129 -6.00 -12.80 -10.45
N TYR A 130 -6.59 -12.18 -11.45
CA TYR A 130 -6.81 -12.82 -12.75
C TYR A 130 -5.48 -13.19 -13.43
N PHE A 131 -4.55 -12.23 -13.54
CA PHE A 131 -3.23 -12.45 -14.12
C PHE A 131 -2.48 -13.58 -13.40
N ILE A 132 -2.42 -13.55 -12.07
CA ILE A 132 -1.69 -14.55 -11.28
C ILE A 132 -2.31 -15.94 -11.46
N ARG A 133 -3.64 -16.07 -11.42
CA ARG A 133 -4.29 -17.38 -11.55
C ARG A 133 -4.29 -17.92 -12.97
N LYS A 134 -4.43 -17.08 -13.98
CA LYS A 134 -4.60 -17.52 -15.37
C LYS A 134 -3.29 -17.61 -16.13
N GLU A 135 -2.41 -16.64 -15.95
CA GLU A 135 -1.15 -16.59 -16.67
C GLU A 135 -0.03 -17.30 -15.89
N LEU A 136 0.08 -17.04 -14.57
CA LEU A 136 1.10 -17.70 -13.73
C LEU A 136 0.65 -19.06 -13.18
N LYS A 137 -0.64 -19.39 -13.32
CA LYS A 137 -1.24 -20.65 -12.83
C LYS A 137 -0.98 -20.89 -11.35
N LEU A 138 -0.96 -19.81 -10.56
CA LEU A 138 -0.85 -19.89 -9.10
C LEU A 138 -2.24 -19.87 -8.47
N ASP A 139 -2.49 -20.80 -7.56
CA ASP A 139 -3.71 -20.82 -6.77
C ASP A 139 -3.72 -19.69 -5.74
N ARG A 140 -4.91 -19.32 -5.25
CA ARG A 140 -5.09 -18.21 -4.30
C ARG A 140 -4.50 -18.45 -2.91
N ASP A 141 -4.12 -19.67 -2.58
CA ASP A 141 -3.32 -19.97 -1.38
C ASP A 141 -1.85 -19.52 -1.52
N ARG A 142 -1.42 -19.14 -2.74
CA ARG A 142 -0.06 -18.70 -3.06
C ARG A 142 0.14 -17.20 -3.01
N PHE A 143 -0.88 -16.40 -2.82
CA PHE A 143 -0.74 -14.95 -2.76
C PHE A 143 -1.86 -14.32 -1.95
N ARG A 144 -1.60 -13.13 -1.43
CA ARG A 144 -2.54 -12.45 -0.53
C ARG A 144 -2.51 -10.96 -0.78
N PHE A 145 -3.66 -10.34 -0.53
CA PHE A 145 -3.86 -8.91 -0.57
C PHE A 145 -4.44 -8.42 0.76
N THR A 146 -4.09 -7.21 1.15
CA THR A 146 -4.86 -6.42 2.11
C THR A 146 -5.28 -5.11 1.48
N LEU A 147 -6.41 -4.57 1.92
CA LEU A 147 -6.94 -3.29 1.45
C LEU A 147 -7.45 -2.47 2.63
N THR A 148 -6.87 -1.28 2.82
CA THR A 148 -7.25 -0.33 3.86
C THR A 148 -7.44 1.07 3.28
N TYR A 149 -7.99 2.01 4.05
CA TYR A 149 -8.09 3.42 3.66
C TYR A 149 -7.76 4.34 4.84
N GLY A 150 -6.93 5.36 4.58
CA GLY A 150 -6.55 6.35 5.59
C GLY A 150 -6.60 7.75 5.00
N GLU A 151 -7.45 8.61 5.57
CA GLU A 151 -7.52 10.04 5.25
C GLU A 151 -6.28 10.81 5.73
N ASP A 152 -5.64 10.32 6.78
CA ASP A 152 -4.44 10.85 7.41
C ASP A 152 -3.15 10.31 6.79
N THR A 153 -3.24 9.59 5.68
CA THR A 153 -2.07 9.04 5.01
C THR A 153 -1.24 10.17 4.42
N ILE A 154 0.04 10.18 4.74
CA ILE A 154 1.02 11.12 4.21
C ILE A 154 2.10 10.37 3.44
N ILE A 155 2.79 11.09 2.56
CA ILE A 155 3.99 10.60 1.91
C ILE A 155 5.15 11.57 2.11
N THR A 156 6.33 11.02 2.36
CA THR A 156 7.58 11.73 2.64
C THR A 156 8.72 10.96 2.00
N SER A 157 9.90 11.54 1.93
CA SER A 157 11.12 10.82 1.58
C SER A 157 12.08 10.82 2.76
N PHE A 158 12.73 9.69 3.04
CA PHE A 158 13.86 9.62 3.98
C PHE A 158 15.13 9.25 3.22
N GLY A 159 16.25 9.78 3.71
CA GLY A 159 17.57 9.43 3.21
C GLY A 159 18.37 10.65 2.77
N SER A 160 19.21 10.44 1.77
CA SER A 160 20.13 11.43 1.21
C SER A 160 20.28 11.21 -0.29
N GLU A 161 21.10 12.02 -0.97
CA GLU A 161 21.43 11.81 -2.38
C GLU A 161 21.99 10.40 -2.68
N LYS A 162 22.61 9.74 -1.69
CA LYS A 162 23.19 8.39 -1.86
C LYS A 162 22.15 7.27 -1.83
N HIS A 163 21.03 7.50 -1.15
CA HIS A 163 19.96 6.53 -0.95
C HIS A 163 18.72 7.28 -0.46
N LEU A 164 17.69 7.31 -1.28
CA LEU A 164 16.45 8.03 -1.00
C LEU A 164 15.28 7.05 -1.13
N GLU A 165 14.48 6.95 -0.08
CA GLU A 165 13.29 6.08 -0.06
C GLU A 165 12.03 6.92 0.05
N LEU A 166 11.04 6.57 -0.75
CA LEU A 166 9.68 7.07 -0.59
C LEU A 166 9.00 6.30 0.54
N ILE A 167 8.37 7.02 1.45
CA ILE A 167 7.79 6.45 2.67
C ILE A 167 6.39 7.02 2.87
N SER A 168 5.44 6.12 3.00
CA SER A 168 4.07 6.39 3.42
C SER A 168 3.95 6.22 4.93
N ILE A 169 3.21 7.12 5.56
CA ILE A 169 2.94 7.08 7.00
C ILE A 169 1.47 7.34 7.22
N GLY A 170 0.82 6.48 8.01
CA GLY A 170 -0.60 6.59 8.36
C GLY A 170 -1.07 5.35 9.09
N ASP A 171 -2.18 5.47 9.81
CA ASP A 171 -2.78 4.32 10.51
C ASP A 171 -3.15 3.20 9.53
N ALA A 172 -3.78 3.57 8.40
CA ALA A 172 -4.19 2.61 7.37
C ALA A 172 -3.02 1.83 6.75
N VAL A 173 -1.85 2.46 6.60
CA VAL A 173 -0.63 1.81 6.10
C VAL A 173 -0.18 0.73 7.09
N ASN A 174 -0.14 1.06 8.38
CA ASN A 174 0.23 0.11 9.43
C ASN A 174 -0.76 -1.07 9.53
N VAL A 175 -2.07 -0.78 9.44
CA VAL A 175 -3.12 -1.81 9.43
C VAL A 175 -2.94 -2.73 8.22
N ALA A 176 -2.70 -2.19 7.02
CA ALA A 176 -2.54 -3.00 5.80
C ALA A 176 -1.41 -4.02 5.92
N HIS A 177 -0.24 -3.59 6.39
CA HIS A 177 0.92 -4.48 6.55
C HIS A 177 0.73 -5.56 7.63
N LYS A 178 0.08 -5.22 8.74
CA LYS A 178 -0.14 -6.17 9.84
C LYS A 178 -1.29 -7.13 9.56
N LEU A 179 -2.32 -6.68 8.84
CA LEU A 179 -3.49 -7.50 8.50
C LEU A 179 -3.12 -8.68 7.58
N GLU A 180 -2.03 -8.58 6.83
CA GLU A 180 -1.53 -9.63 5.91
C GLU A 180 -1.34 -10.99 6.61
N LYS A 181 -0.83 -10.96 7.84
CA LYS A 181 -0.67 -12.17 8.66
C LYS A 181 -1.99 -12.81 9.04
N HIS A 182 -3.00 -12.00 9.34
CA HIS A 182 -4.33 -12.48 9.74
C HIS A 182 -5.12 -13.02 8.54
N VAL A 183 -4.92 -12.42 7.35
CA VAL A 183 -5.43 -12.95 6.08
C VAL A 183 -4.91 -14.37 5.83
N LYS A 184 -3.63 -14.62 6.15
CA LYS A 184 -3.04 -15.97 6.12
C LYS A 184 -3.79 -16.95 6.99
N ASP A 185 -3.93 -16.61 8.27
CA ASP A 185 -4.41 -17.52 9.30
C ASP A 185 -5.88 -17.88 9.10
N LYS A 186 -6.63 -17.01 8.40
CA LYS A 186 -8.02 -17.21 8.04
C LYS A 186 -8.23 -17.81 6.65
N ALA A 187 -7.17 -18.29 5.98
CA ALA A 187 -7.27 -18.87 4.64
C ALA A 187 -7.98 -17.94 3.63
N CYS A 188 -7.71 -16.64 3.75
CA CYS A 188 -8.24 -15.62 2.85
C CYS A 188 -7.14 -15.21 1.84
N PHE A 189 -7.55 -14.80 0.65
CA PHE A 189 -6.64 -14.20 -0.33
C PHE A 189 -6.75 -12.67 -0.36
N LEU A 190 -7.83 -12.10 0.19
CA LEU A 190 -8.00 -10.66 0.37
C LEU A 190 -8.57 -10.37 1.76
N GLY A 191 -7.92 -9.47 2.50
CA GLY A 191 -8.48 -8.85 3.71
C GLY A 191 -8.81 -7.37 3.49
N VAL A 192 -10.02 -6.96 3.84
CA VAL A 192 -10.53 -5.60 3.61
C VAL A 192 -10.91 -4.95 4.94
N ASP A 193 -10.29 -3.81 5.26
CA ASP A 193 -10.67 -3.02 6.44
C ASP A 193 -12.11 -2.51 6.32
N TYR A 194 -12.80 -2.33 7.46
CA TYR A 194 -14.20 -1.88 7.46
C TYR A 194 -14.40 -0.55 6.70
N LYS A 195 -13.39 0.33 6.68
CA LYS A 195 -13.46 1.59 5.92
C LYS A 195 -13.64 1.35 4.42
N CYS A 196 -13.23 0.20 3.91
CA CYS A 196 -13.30 -0.11 2.48
C CYS A 196 -14.54 -0.93 2.11
N ILE A 197 -15.22 -1.56 3.08
CA ILE A 197 -16.17 -2.64 2.80
C ILE A 197 -17.36 -2.23 1.92
N ASN A 198 -17.90 -1.02 2.11
CA ASN A 198 -19.09 -0.56 1.38
C ASN A 198 -18.81 -0.38 -0.11
N VAL A 199 -17.60 0.05 -0.47
CA VAL A 199 -17.17 0.19 -1.87
C VAL A 199 -16.71 -1.15 -2.39
N ALA A 200 -15.91 -1.89 -1.61
CA ALA A 200 -15.42 -3.21 -1.98
C ALA A 200 -16.56 -4.17 -2.34
N LYS A 201 -17.65 -4.22 -1.57
CA LYS A 201 -18.83 -5.06 -1.87
C LYS A 201 -19.52 -4.72 -3.20
N LYS A 202 -19.42 -3.47 -3.68
CA LYS A 202 -19.99 -3.06 -4.97
C LYS A 202 -19.13 -3.58 -6.13
N VAL A 203 -17.81 -3.49 -6.00
CA VAL A 203 -16.84 -3.88 -7.04
C VAL A 203 -16.60 -5.39 -7.06
N LEU A 204 -16.47 -6.00 -5.88
CA LEU A 204 -16.21 -7.43 -5.65
C LEU A 204 -17.52 -8.19 -5.38
N ASN A 205 -18.60 -7.81 -6.05
CA ASN A 205 -19.96 -8.31 -5.77
C ASN A 205 -20.13 -9.81 -6.02
N GLN A 206 -19.22 -10.44 -6.76
CA GLN A 206 -19.19 -11.87 -7.00
C GLN A 206 -18.61 -12.69 -5.85
N TYR A 207 -18.05 -12.03 -4.81
CA TYR A 207 -17.43 -12.68 -3.67
C TYR A 207 -18.28 -12.55 -2.40
N LEU A 208 -18.20 -13.59 -1.56
CA LEU A 208 -18.72 -13.54 -0.20
C LEU A 208 -17.63 -12.99 0.73
N PHE A 209 -18.04 -12.09 1.61
CA PHE A 209 -17.19 -11.50 2.63
C PHE A 209 -17.53 -12.11 3.99
N GLU A 210 -16.55 -12.70 4.65
CA GLU A 210 -16.67 -13.13 6.04
C GLU A 210 -16.12 -12.04 6.95
N GLU A 211 -16.87 -11.70 8.00
CA GLU A 211 -16.48 -10.67 8.97
C GLU A 211 -15.65 -11.26 10.10
N TYR A 212 -14.56 -10.59 10.44
CA TYR A 212 -13.66 -10.93 11.53
C TYR A 212 -13.40 -9.71 12.40
N CYS A 213 -13.20 -9.94 13.70
CA CYS A 213 -12.73 -8.89 14.60
C CYS A 213 -11.30 -8.46 14.22
N MET A 214 -11.01 -7.16 14.33
CA MET A 214 -9.66 -6.65 14.22
C MET A 214 -8.77 -7.24 15.32
N PRO A 215 -7.53 -7.62 14.99
CA PRO A 215 -6.53 -8.04 15.97
C PRO A 215 -6.30 -6.97 17.03
N SER A 216 -6.10 -7.36 18.29
CA SER A 216 -5.93 -6.40 19.40
C SER A 216 -4.75 -5.44 19.22
N GLU A 217 -3.71 -5.83 18.48
CA GLU A 217 -2.56 -4.97 18.15
C GLU A 217 -2.86 -3.89 17.08
N LEU A 218 -4.04 -3.98 16.44
CA LEU A 218 -4.56 -3.06 15.44
C LEU A 218 -5.72 -2.20 15.98
N ILE A 219 -6.21 -2.50 17.18
CA ILE A 219 -7.24 -1.71 17.84
C ILE A 219 -6.58 -0.51 18.53
N THR A 220 -7.04 0.69 18.20
CA THR A 220 -6.62 1.91 18.90
C THR A 220 -7.13 1.90 20.34
N ARG A 221 -6.26 2.10 21.34
CA ARG A 221 -6.65 2.11 22.78
C ARG A 221 -7.67 3.19 23.16
N THR A 222 -7.97 4.11 22.26
CA THR A 222 -8.89 5.23 22.47
C THR A 222 -10.36 4.90 22.19
N THR A 223 -10.67 3.72 21.62
CA THR A 223 -12.04 3.30 21.30
C THR A 223 -12.49 2.18 22.23
N SER A 224 -12.96 2.53 23.43
CA SER A 224 -13.39 1.56 24.45
C SER A 224 -14.80 1.00 24.25
N ILE A 225 -15.34 0.97 23.03
CA ILE A 225 -16.71 0.49 22.74
C ILE A 225 -16.72 -0.18 21.36
N LEU A 226 -17.31 -1.38 21.28
CA LEU A 226 -17.58 -2.16 20.07
C LEU A 226 -18.24 -1.30 18.97
N PHE A 227 -17.42 -0.71 18.10
CA PHE A 227 -17.87 -0.02 16.90
C PHE A 227 -17.53 -0.86 15.67
N PRO A 228 -18.29 -0.71 14.56
CA PRO A 228 -17.96 -1.34 13.27
C PRO A 228 -16.54 -1.02 12.77
N SER A 229 -15.90 -0.02 13.38
CA SER A 229 -14.54 0.41 13.08
C SER A 229 -13.43 -0.55 13.48
N GLU A 230 -13.78 -1.67 14.11
CA GLU A 230 -12.82 -2.66 14.61
C GLU A 230 -13.03 -4.03 13.96
N SER A 231 -13.58 -4.06 12.74
CA SER A 231 -13.72 -5.30 11.97
C SER A 231 -12.94 -5.23 10.66
N TRP A 232 -12.59 -6.40 10.14
CA TRP A 232 -12.10 -6.58 8.79
C TRP A 232 -12.86 -7.72 8.13
N TYR A 233 -12.82 -7.76 6.80
CA TYR A 233 -13.60 -8.71 6.03
C TYR A 233 -12.67 -9.50 5.11
N GLY A 234 -12.72 -10.83 5.24
CA GLY A 234 -11.92 -11.74 4.42
C GLY A 234 -12.70 -12.29 3.25
N LEU A 235 -12.02 -12.47 2.11
CA LEU A 235 -12.47 -13.29 1.00
C LEU A 235 -11.63 -14.58 0.98
N GLN A 236 -12.30 -15.72 1.15
CA GLN A 236 -11.68 -17.03 1.08
C GLN A 236 -11.41 -17.45 -0.37
N TYR A 237 -10.42 -18.34 -0.56
CA TYR A 237 -10.01 -18.82 -1.87
C TYR A 237 -10.93 -19.89 -2.47
#